data_AF-A0A7X9FUG6-F1
#
_entry.id   AF-A0A7X9FUG6-F1
#
_cell.length_a   1.000
_cell.length_b   1.000
_cell.length_c   1.000
_cell.angle_alpha   90.00
_cell.angle_beta   90.00
_cell.angle_gamma   90.00
#
_symmetry.space_group_name_H-M   'P 1'
#
loop_
_entity.id
_entity.type
_entity.pdbx_description
1 polymer ?
#
loop_
_entity_poly.entity_id
_entity_poly.type
_entity_poly.pdbx_seq_one_letter_code
_entity_poly.pdbx_strand_id
1 'polypeptide(L)'
;KSNYFGYSWLVAPEARLNDGYLDLVLFEMPPLLYILSFPLIYFGFLQKRLRHFKAKEITFKGPSLDLQYNGEYLDTFTTVKARVLPAGLKVMANRKKSKRFLVETEDLNSN
;
A
#
# COMPACT_ATOMS: atom_id res chain seq x y z
N LYS A 1 -7.31 -5.27 -5.56
CA LYS A 1 -5.85 -5.15 -5.75
C LYS A 1 -5.35 -4.34 -4.56
N SER A 2 -4.65 -4.94 -3.60
CA SER A 2 -4.28 -4.25 -2.35
C SER A 2 -2.77 -4.14 -2.16
N ASN A 3 -2.07 -5.25 -2.33
CA ASN A 3 -0.61 -5.33 -2.35
C ASN A 3 -0.01 -5.15 -3.76
N TYR A 4 -0.84 -5.25 -4.80
CA TYR A 4 -0.43 -5.06 -6.18
C TYR A 4 -0.95 -3.74 -6.74
N PHE A 5 -0.08 -3.01 -7.41
CA PHE A 5 -0.42 -1.89 -8.29
C PHE A 5 -0.48 -2.39 -9.76
N GLY A 6 -0.77 -1.52 -10.72
CA GLY A 6 -0.95 -1.88 -12.15
C GLY A 6 0.02 -2.93 -12.72
N TYR A 7 -0.41 -3.66 -13.74
CA TYR A 7 0.38 -4.69 -14.43
C TYR A 7 0.90 -5.87 -13.58
N SER A 8 0.40 -6.07 -12.36
CA SER A 8 0.91 -7.09 -11.40
C SER A 8 2.21 -6.70 -10.70
N TRP A 9 2.51 -5.41 -10.64
CA TRP A 9 3.58 -4.89 -9.79
C TRP A 9 3.24 -5.10 -8.31
N LEU A 10 4.05 -5.88 -7.59
CA LEU A 10 3.89 -6.10 -6.15
C LEU A 10 4.47 -4.89 -5.38
N VAL A 11 3.64 -3.89 -5.12
CA VAL A 11 4.07 -2.62 -4.51
C VAL A 11 4.19 -2.69 -2.97
N ALA A 12 3.32 -3.44 -2.30
CA ALA A 12 3.29 -3.53 -0.84
C ALA A 12 3.17 -5.01 -0.39
N PRO A 13 4.28 -5.77 -0.35
CA PRO A 13 4.26 -7.21 -0.07
C PRO A 13 3.60 -7.61 1.26
N GLU A 14 3.67 -6.72 2.25
CA GLU A 14 3.21 -6.98 3.63
C GLU A 14 1.80 -6.46 3.92
N ALA A 15 1.18 -5.79 2.95
CA ALA A 15 -0.17 -5.24 3.10
C ALA A 15 -1.21 -6.35 3.31
N ARG A 16 -2.19 -6.07 4.15
CA ARG A 16 -3.34 -6.96 4.41
C ARG A 16 -4.64 -6.18 4.29
N LEU A 17 -5.70 -6.83 3.81
CA LEU A 17 -6.96 -6.16 3.51
C LEU A 17 -7.82 -5.86 4.75
N ASN A 18 -7.64 -6.64 5.80
CA ASN A 18 -8.51 -6.65 6.99
C ASN A 18 -7.76 -6.31 8.28
N ASP A 19 -6.49 -5.89 8.21
CA ASP A 19 -5.73 -5.50 9.40
C ASP A 19 -6.11 -4.10 9.91
N GLY A 20 -6.89 -3.34 9.13
CA GLY A 20 -7.39 -2.03 9.53
C GLY A 20 -6.33 -0.94 9.50
N TYR A 21 -5.29 -1.09 8.67
CA TYR A 21 -4.25 -0.09 8.46
C TYR A 21 -4.16 0.37 7.00
N LEU A 22 -3.59 1.56 6.81
CA LEU A 22 -3.01 1.99 5.54
C LEU A 22 -1.53 1.60 5.54
N ASP A 23 -1.08 0.93 4.48
CA ASP A 23 0.33 0.65 4.21
C ASP A 23 0.95 1.81 3.43
N LEU A 24 2.03 2.39 3.96
CA LEU A 24 2.84 3.40 3.30
C LEU A 24 4.22 2.85 2.99
N VAL A 25 4.56 2.82 1.70
CA VAL A 25 5.87 2.42 1.19
C VAL A 25 6.60 3.65 0.66
N LEU A 26 7.76 3.99 1.24
CA LEU A 26 8.55 5.13 0.80
C LEU A 26 9.76 4.69 -0.03
N PHE A 27 9.85 5.19 -1.25
CA PHE A 27 11.00 4.99 -2.13
C PHE A 27 12.02 6.13 -1.93
N GLU A 28 12.78 6.06 -0.85
CA GLU A 28 13.84 7.02 -0.53
C GLU A 28 15.13 6.69 -1.31
N MET A 29 15.12 6.92 -2.63
CA MET A 29 16.27 6.62 -3.49
C MET A 29 16.41 7.59 -4.67
N PRO A 30 17.64 7.82 -5.18
CA PRO A 30 17.85 8.60 -6.39
C PRO A 30 17.21 7.96 -7.63
N PRO A 31 16.81 8.74 -8.65
CA PRO A 31 16.16 8.24 -9.86
C PRO A 31 16.95 7.13 -10.59
N LEU A 32 18.28 7.25 -10.66
CA LEU A 32 19.12 6.25 -11.32
C LEU A 32 19.05 4.90 -10.59
N LEU A 33 19.13 4.90 -9.26
CA LEU A 33 19.05 3.67 -8.47
C LEU A 33 17.66 3.03 -8.58
N TYR A 34 16.61 3.86 -8.66
CA TYR A 34 15.25 3.40 -8.90
C TYR A 34 15.14 2.65 -10.23
N ILE A 35 15.66 3.24 -11.33
CA ILE A 35 15.62 2.64 -12.66
C ILE A 35 16.41 1.32 -12.70
N LEU A 36 17.64 1.32 -12.16
CA LEU A 36 18.48 0.12 -12.15
C LEU A 36 17.90 -1.00 -11.28
N SER A 37 17.18 -0.64 -10.22
CA SER A 37 16.55 -1.60 -9.31
C SER A 37 15.13 -1.98 -9.74
N PHE A 38 14.65 -1.48 -10.89
CA PHE A 38 13.25 -1.64 -11.29
C PHE A 38 12.77 -3.10 -11.28
N PRO A 39 13.53 -4.12 -11.75
CA PRO A 39 13.08 -5.51 -11.64
C PRO A 39 12.85 -5.96 -10.18
N LEU A 40 13.76 -5.58 -9.27
CA LEU A 40 13.63 -5.91 -7.85
C LEU A 40 12.45 -5.20 -7.19
N ILE A 41 12.17 -3.96 -7.61
CA ILE A 41 11.01 -3.18 -7.20
C ILE A 41 9.73 -3.82 -7.75
N TYR A 42 9.71 -4.20 -9.02
CA TYR A 42 8.53 -4.76 -9.67
C TYR A 42 8.03 -6.04 -8.98
N PHE A 43 8.97 -6.91 -8.58
CA PHE A 43 8.66 -8.15 -7.85
C PHE A 43 8.53 -7.99 -6.33
N GLY A 44 8.66 -6.78 -5.79
CA GLY A 44 8.47 -6.53 -4.36
C GLY A 44 9.66 -6.91 -3.47
N PHE A 45 10.81 -7.29 -4.03
CA PHE A 45 11.98 -7.72 -3.26
C PHE A 45 12.63 -6.57 -2.51
N LEU A 46 12.76 -5.41 -3.16
CA LEU A 46 13.39 -4.25 -2.55
C LEU A 46 12.48 -3.64 -1.49
N GLN A 47 11.17 -3.64 -1.72
CA GLN A 47 10.20 -3.04 -0.81
C GLN A 47 10.31 -3.63 0.58
N LYS A 48 10.54 -4.94 0.75
CA LYS A 48 10.74 -5.55 2.08
C LYS A 48 11.88 -4.92 2.91
N ARG A 49 12.79 -4.17 2.28
CA ARG A 49 13.91 -3.47 2.93
C ARG A 49 13.71 -1.95 3.01
N LEU A 50 12.70 -1.40 2.32
CA LEU A 50 12.36 0.01 2.40
C LEU A 50 11.66 0.31 3.73
N ARG A 51 11.56 1.60 4.06
CA ARG A 51 10.76 2.02 5.23
C ARG A 51 9.28 1.78 4.93
N HIS A 52 8.64 1.02 5.81
CA HIS A 52 7.21 0.77 5.82
C HIS A 52 6.59 1.38 7.05
N PHE A 53 5.44 2.01 6.86
CA PHE A 53 4.61 2.47 7.96
C PHE A 53 3.21 1.88 7.81
N LYS A 54 2.63 1.47 8.94
CA LYS A 54 1.22 1.14 9.05
C LYS A 54 0.56 2.18 9.94
N ALA A 55 -0.51 2.79 9.46
CA ALA A 55 -1.22 3.81 10.21
C ALA A 55 -2.72 3.79 9.89
N LYS A 56 -3.56 4.14 10.87
CA LYS A 56 -5.00 4.30 10.65
C LYS A 56 -5.32 5.62 9.94
N GLU A 57 -4.45 6.61 10.10
CA GLU A 57 -4.58 7.94 9.52
C GLU A 57 -3.19 8.47 9.14
N ILE A 58 -3.07 9.04 7.94
CA ILE A 58 -1.85 9.63 7.42
C ILE A 58 -2.16 11.03 6.90
N THR A 59 -1.28 11.98 7.19
CA THR A 59 -1.34 13.34 6.65
C THR A 59 -0.02 13.66 5.97
N PHE A 60 -0.05 13.90 4.67
CA PHE A 60 1.07 14.40 3.89
C PHE A 60 0.96 15.92 3.79
N LYS A 61 2.08 16.63 3.99
CA LYS A 61 2.17 18.08 3.80
C LYS A 61 3.38 18.41 2.94
N GLY A 62 3.20 19.28 1.96
CA GLY A 62 4.26 19.71 1.06
C GLY A 62 3.80 20.88 0.20
N PRO A 63 4.69 21.58 -0.49
CA PRO A 63 4.31 22.74 -1.31
C PRO A 63 3.51 22.34 -2.57
N SER A 64 3.77 21.15 -3.12
CA SER A 64 3.15 20.66 -4.35
C SER A 64 3.17 19.13 -4.41
N LEU A 65 2.19 18.49 -3.79
CA LEU A 65 2.04 17.02 -3.79
C LEU A 65 1.17 16.60 -4.97
N ASP A 66 1.77 16.04 -6.01
CA ASP A 66 1.02 15.40 -7.09
C ASP A 66 0.33 14.12 -6.61
N LEU A 67 -1.00 14.08 -6.76
CA LEU A 67 -1.80 12.97 -6.27
C LEU A 67 -2.43 12.18 -7.43
N GLN A 68 -2.14 10.89 -7.45
CA GLN A 68 -2.86 9.92 -8.27
C GLN A 68 -3.68 8.99 -7.37
N TYR A 69 -4.97 8.85 -7.65
CA TYR A 69 -5.86 7.94 -6.93
C TYR A 69 -6.42 6.89 -7.90
N ASN A 70 -6.17 5.61 -7.62
CA ASN A 70 -6.61 4.48 -8.45
C ASN A 70 -6.29 4.58 -9.96
N GLY A 71 -5.22 5.31 -10.32
CA GLY A 71 -4.78 5.52 -11.70
C GLY A 71 -5.27 6.82 -12.34
N GLU A 72 -6.16 7.56 -11.69
CA GLU A 72 -6.60 8.89 -12.13
C GLU A 72 -5.76 9.98 -11.47
N TYR A 73 -5.25 10.91 -12.28
CA TYR A 73 -4.62 12.12 -11.78
C TYR A 73 -5.70 13.04 -11.23
N LEU A 74 -5.54 13.48 -9.97
CA LEU A 74 -6.49 14.37 -9.33
C LEU A 74 -6.06 15.83 -9.51
N ASP A 75 -5.03 16.24 -8.79
CA ASP A 75 -4.42 17.57 -8.85
C ASP A 75 -3.16 17.58 -7.97
N THR A 76 -2.53 18.74 -7.88
CA THR A 76 -1.49 19.06 -6.91
C THR A 76 -2.11 19.64 -5.64
N PHE A 77 -1.77 19.08 -4.47
CA PHE A 77 -2.27 19.54 -3.17
C PHE A 77 -1.14 19.98 -2.24
N THR A 78 -1.46 20.84 -1.28
CA THR A 78 -0.52 21.20 -0.21
C THR A 78 -0.62 20.27 1.00
N THR A 79 -1.79 19.69 1.21
CA THR A 79 -2.07 18.74 2.29
C THR A 79 -3.00 17.66 1.80
N VAL A 80 -2.60 16.40 1.98
CA VAL A 80 -3.42 15.23 1.66
C VAL A 80 -3.62 14.41 2.93
N LYS A 81 -4.86 14.11 3.25
CA LYS A 81 -5.22 13.31 4.43
C LYS A 81 -5.92 12.03 4.00
N ALA A 82 -5.42 10.91 4.48
CA ALA A 82 -6.00 9.59 4.23
C ALA A 82 -6.33 8.91 5.57
N ARG A 83 -7.49 8.28 5.66
CA ARG A 83 -7.93 7.50 6.82
C ARG A 83 -8.52 6.17 6.37
N VAL A 84 -8.16 5.09 7.05
CA VAL A 84 -8.75 3.77 6.81
C VAL A 84 -10.14 3.68 7.46
N LEU A 85 -11.07 3.07 6.74
CA LEU A 85 -12.35 2.61 7.28
C LEU A 85 -12.29 1.08 7.39
N PRO A 86 -11.91 0.54 8.55
CA PRO A 86 -11.72 -0.90 8.70
C PRO A 86 -13.04 -1.63 8.47
N ALA A 87 -12.99 -2.72 7.69
CA ALA A 87 -14.17 -3.53 7.34
C ALA A 87 -15.35 -2.72 6.76
N GLY A 88 -15.09 -1.58 6.10
CA GLY A 88 -16.15 -0.72 5.55
C GLY A 88 -16.96 -1.34 4.41
N LEU A 89 -16.52 -2.47 3.85
CA LEU A 89 -17.20 -3.17 2.76
C LEU A 89 -17.22 -4.68 3.01
N LYS A 90 -18.35 -5.33 2.70
CA LYS A 90 -18.48 -6.78 2.65
C LYS A 90 -18.36 -7.25 1.20
N VAL A 91 -17.33 -8.02 0.91
CA VAL A 91 -17.00 -8.44 -0.48
C VAL A 91 -17.07 -9.95 -0.60
N MET A 92 -17.72 -10.45 -1.66
CA MET A 92 -17.69 -11.87 -2.01
C MET A 92 -16.36 -12.22 -2.68
N ALA A 93 -15.66 -13.23 -2.20
CA ALA A 93 -14.36 -13.64 -2.73
C ALA A 93 -14.19 -15.16 -2.67
N ASN A 94 -13.28 -15.69 -3.52
CA ASN A 94 -12.88 -17.08 -3.43
C ASN A 94 -12.04 -17.32 -2.18
N ARG A 95 -12.56 -18.13 -1.25
CA ARG A 95 -11.94 -18.40 0.07
C ARG A 95 -10.48 -18.85 0.00
N LYS A 96 -10.13 -19.74 -0.95
CA LYS A 96 -8.75 -20.25 -1.09
C LYS A 96 -7.80 -19.17 -1.58
N LYS A 97 -8.23 -18.39 -2.59
CA LYS A 97 -7.39 -17.34 -3.19
C LYS A 97 -7.29 -16.08 -2.31
N SER A 98 -8.32 -15.76 -1.54
CA SER A 98 -8.33 -14.57 -0.68
C SER A 98 -7.45 -14.72 0.56
N LYS A 99 -7.24 -15.94 1.05
CA LYS A 99 -6.49 -16.23 2.28
C LYS A 99 -5.15 -15.50 2.36
N ARG A 100 -4.40 -15.45 1.26
CA ARG A 100 -3.08 -14.78 1.21
C ARG A 100 -3.09 -13.26 1.43
N PHE A 101 -4.26 -12.62 1.36
CA PHE A 101 -4.41 -11.17 1.52
C PHE A 101 -5.06 -10.78 2.85
N LEU A 102 -5.44 -11.77 3.66
CA LEU A 102 -6.14 -11.58 4.92
C LEU A 102 -5.22 -12.00 6.07
N VAL A 103 -5.34 -11.31 7.19
CA VAL A 103 -4.88 -11.80 8.49
C VAL A 103 -5.83 -12.91 8.94
N GLU A 104 -5.30 -14.01 9.47
CA GLU A 104 -6.13 -15.09 10.01
C GLU A 104 -6.88 -14.60 11.25
N THR A 105 -8.11 -15.05 11.42
CA THR A 105 -9.02 -14.56 12.47
C THR A 105 -8.49 -14.81 13.90
N GLU A 106 -7.56 -15.75 14.07
CA GLU A 106 -6.91 -16.04 15.36
C GLU A 106 -5.92 -14.94 15.79
N ASP A 107 -5.28 -14.25 14.84
CA ASP A 107 -4.32 -13.17 15.13
C ASP A 107 -5.01 -11.85 15.54
N LEU A 108 -6.28 -11.66 15.16
CA LEU A 108 -7.04 -10.44 15.45
C LEU A 108 -7.58 -10.38 16.89
N ASN A 109 -7.68 -11.53 17.58
CA ASN A 109 -8.16 -11.61 18.97
C ASN A 109 -7.02 -11.61 20.01
N SER A 110 -5.78 -11.44 19.55
CA SER A 110 -4.56 -11.51 20.38
C SER A 110 -3.96 -10.14 20.72
N ASN A 111 -4.62 -9.04 20.32
CA ASN A 111 -4.27 -7.64 20.61
C ASN A 111 -5.48 -6.88 21.13
#